data_AF-A0A7C1DK43-F1
#
_entry.id   AF-A0A7C1DK43-F1
#
_cell.length_a   1.000
_cell.length_b   1.000
_cell.length_c   1.000
_cell.angle_alpha   90.00
_cell.angle_beta   90.00
_cell.angle_gamma   90.00
#
_symmetry.space_group_name_H-M   'P 1'
#
loop_
_entity.id
_entity.type
_entity.pdbx_description
1 polymer ?
#
loop_
_entity_poly.entity_id
_entity_poly.type
_entity_poly.pdbx_seq_one_letter_code
_entity_poly.pdbx_strand_id
1 'polypeptide(L)'
;MLDIRLFRENPEDLKKVLGKRNGMFPVEEIASLDFERRGILTRTDELKAERNRGSKEVAEIKRGGGDAASIMEKMRSLGDEIRENDAKILELDSRIQSMLLEIPNLPHSSVPVGEDESANVEIHSFGLPPVFEFEPRPHWEIGEE
;
A
#
# COMPACT_ATOMS: atom_id res chain seq x y z
N MET A 1 7.01 5.19 -1.44
CA MET A 1 5.85 4.52 -0.83
C MET A 1 6.25 4.04 0.56
N LEU A 2 5.38 4.22 1.56
CA LEU A 2 5.60 3.69 2.90
C LEU A 2 5.48 2.17 2.91
N ASP A 3 6.21 1.49 3.79
CA ASP A 3 6.09 0.03 3.94
C ASP A 3 4.69 -0.34 4.46
N ILE A 4 3.99 -1.23 3.74
CA ILE A 4 2.67 -1.74 4.11
C ILE A 4 2.65 -2.36 5.52
N ARG A 5 3.80 -2.84 6.02
CA ARG A 5 3.92 -3.36 7.41
C ARG A 5 3.58 -2.30 8.45
N LEU A 6 3.88 -1.02 8.19
CA LEU A 6 3.58 0.07 9.11
C LEU A 6 2.07 0.24 9.33
N PHE A 7 1.27 0.01 8.29
CA PHE A 7 -0.19 0.08 8.34
C PHE A 7 -0.78 -1.07 9.17
N ARG A 8 -0.08 -2.21 9.21
CA ARG A 8 -0.51 -3.41 9.91
C ARG A 8 -0.11 -3.43 11.38
N GLU A 9 1.15 -3.09 11.66
CA GLU A 9 1.74 -3.25 12.98
C GLU A 9 1.39 -2.08 13.90
N ASN A 10 1.42 -0.84 13.39
CA ASN A 10 1.25 0.37 14.18
C ASN A 10 0.34 1.42 13.49
N PRO A 11 -0.92 1.08 13.13
CA PRO A 11 -1.80 2.01 12.43
C PRO A 11 -2.07 3.30 13.20
N GLU A 12 -2.19 3.24 14.53
CA GLU A 12 -2.47 4.41 15.36
C GLU A 12 -1.30 5.41 15.42
N ASP A 13 -0.07 4.91 15.54
CA ASP A 13 1.11 5.77 15.48
C ASP A 13 1.29 6.36 14.07
N LEU A 14 1.01 5.57 13.03
CA LEU A 14 1.07 6.02 11.65
C LEU A 14 0.09 7.17 11.40
N LYS A 15 -1.17 7.05 11.85
CA LYS A 15 -2.16 8.14 11.81
C LYS A 15 -1.67 9.39 12.51
N LYS A 16 -1.12 9.24 13.71
CA LYS A 16 -0.65 10.38 14.52
C LYS A 16 0.48 11.12 13.83
N VAL A 17 1.43 10.41 13.22
CA VAL A 17 2.57 11.01 12.51
C VAL A 17 2.12 11.66 11.21
N LEU A 18 1.27 10.99 10.42
CA LEU A 18 0.72 11.54 9.19
C LEU A 18 -0.19 12.75 9.45
N GLY A 19 -0.96 12.73 10.55
CA GLY A 19 -1.82 13.83 10.96
C GLY A 19 -1.07 15.14 11.23
N LYS A 20 0.24 15.10 11.49
CA LYS A 20 1.09 16.31 11.58
C LYS A 20 1.17 17.10 10.27
N ARG A 21 0.76 16.50 9.14
CA ARG A 21 0.68 17.17 7.82
C ARG A 21 -0.73 17.70 7.50
N ASN A 22 -1.62 17.76 8.50
CA ASN A 22 -3.00 18.27 8.39
C ASN A 22 -3.84 17.58 7.31
N GLY A 23 -3.59 16.28 7.07
CA GLY A 23 -4.32 15.47 6.10
C GLY A 23 -5.05 14.31 6.78
N MET A 24 -6.16 13.90 6.17
CA MET A 24 -6.81 12.62 6.46
C MET A 24 -6.26 11.58 5.48
N PHE A 25 -5.69 10.50 6.00
CA PHE A 25 -5.10 9.43 5.20
C PHE A 25 -5.81 8.11 5.50
N PRO A 26 -6.13 7.30 4.48
CA PRO A 26 -6.93 6.07 4.63
C PRO A 26 -6.13 4.90 5.23
N VAL A 27 -5.53 5.09 6.40
CA VAL A 27 -4.64 4.09 7.04
C VAL A 27 -5.40 2.80 7.37
N GLU A 28 -6.61 2.90 7.91
CA GLU A 28 -7.44 1.76 8.33
C GLU A 28 -7.97 1.00 7.14
N GLU A 29 -8.33 1.71 6.07
CA GLU A 29 -8.80 1.09 4.84
C GLU A 29 -7.67 0.27 4.21
N ILE A 30 -6.46 0.84 4.12
CA ILE A 30 -5.27 0.13 3.64
C ILE A 30 -4.98 -1.10 4.52
N ALA A 31 -5.06 -0.96 5.85
CA ALA A 31 -4.85 -2.06 6.78
C ALA A 31 -5.92 -3.18 6.62
N SER A 32 -7.18 -2.82 6.43
CA SER A 32 -8.29 -3.75 6.19
C SER A 32 -8.13 -4.51 4.87
N LEU A 33 -7.75 -3.81 3.80
CA LEU A 33 -7.52 -4.42 2.48
C LEU A 33 -6.34 -5.40 2.53
N ASP A 34 -5.25 -5.04 3.22
CA ASP A 34 -4.11 -5.95 3.44
C ASP A 34 -4.52 -7.19 4.25
N PHE A 35 -5.36 -7.01 5.28
CA PHE A 35 -5.90 -8.12 6.08
C PHE A 35 -6.73 -9.08 5.22
N GLU A 36 -7.68 -8.56 4.45
CA GLU A 36 -8.51 -9.33 3.52
C GLU A 36 -7.64 -10.09 2.51
N ARG A 37 -6.70 -9.39 1.86
CA ARG A 37 -5.78 -9.98 0.89
C ARG A 37 -5.01 -11.15 1.47
N ARG A 38 -4.47 -11.00 2.69
CA ARG A 38 -3.70 -12.07 3.37
C ARG A 38 -4.58 -13.25 3.76
N GLY A 39 -5.83 -13.01 4.14
CA GLY A 39 -6.81 -14.06 4.38
C GLY A 39 -7.06 -14.90 3.12
N ILE A 40 -7.34 -14.23 2.00
CA ILE A 40 -7.57 -14.89 0.70
C ILE A 40 -6.31 -15.64 0.24
N LEU A 41 -5.13 -15.04 0.39
CA LEU A 41 -3.86 -15.68 0.05
C LEU A 41 -3.65 -16.97 0.84
N THR A 42 -3.85 -16.93 2.16
CA THR A 42 -3.70 -18.10 3.04
C THR A 42 -4.69 -19.20 2.63
N ARG A 43 -5.96 -18.84 2.40
CA ARG A 43 -6.98 -19.77 1.92
C ARG A 43 -6.60 -20.39 0.58
N THR A 44 -6.08 -19.58 -0.34
CA THR A 44 -5.65 -20.03 -1.67
C THR A 44 -4.52 -21.03 -1.59
N ASP A 45 -3.55 -20.82 -0.70
CA ASP A 45 -2.45 -21.76 -0.48
C ASP A 45 -2.94 -23.09 0.09
N GLU A 46 -3.91 -23.08 1.00
CA GLU A 46 -4.58 -24.30 1.49
C GLU A 46 -5.28 -25.06 0.37
N LEU A 47 -6.04 -24.36 -0.48
CA LEU A 47 -6.73 -24.95 -1.63
C LEU A 47 -5.75 -25.53 -2.65
N LYS A 48 -4.64 -24.83 -2.93
CA LYS A 48 -3.55 -25.33 -3.80
C LYS A 48 -2.94 -26.61 -3.22
N ALA A 49 -2.73 -26.67 -1.90
CA ALA A 49 -2.24 -27.88 -1.24
C ALA A 49 -3.25 -29.03 -1.29
N GLU A 50 -4.55 -28.77 -1.09
CA GLU A 50 -5.61 -29.77 -1.22
C GLU A 50 -5.71 -30.30 -2.65
N ARG A 51 -5.69 -29.40 -3.64
CA ARG A 51 -5.71 -29.77 -5.07
C ARG A 51 -4.53 -30.67 -5.44
N ASN A 52 -3.35 -30.37 -4.94
CA ASN A 52 -2.15 -31.16 -5.19
C ASN A 52 -2.23 -32.56 -4.55
N ARG A 53 -2.80 -32.67 -3.34
CA ARG A 53 -3.04 -33.97 -2.68
C ARG A 53 -4.06 -34.80 -3.47
N GLY A 54 -5.21 -34.22 -3.81
CA GLY A 54 -6.23 -34.95 -4.58
C GLY A 54 -5.76 -35.34 -5.98
N SER A 55 -4.91 -34.52 -6.62
CA SER A 55 -4.31 -34.88 -7.92
C SER A 55 -3.40 -36.13 -7.84
N LYS A 56 -2.67 -36.31 -6.72
CA LYS A 56 -1.88 -37.53 -6.48
C LYS A 56 -2.77 -38.75 -6.27
N GLU A 57 -3.84 -38.59 -5.48
CA GLU A 57 -4.82 -39.64 -5.21
C GLU A 57 -5.52 -40.10 -6.51
N VAL A 58 -5.90 -39.19 -7.39
CA VAL A 58 -6.45 -39.53 -8.73
C VAL A 58 -5.46 -40.37 -9.54
N ALA A 59 -4.17 -40.03 -9.52
CA ALA A 59 -3.15 -40.77 -10.25
C ALA A 59 -2.97 -42.21 -9.70
N GLU A 60 -3.07 -42.39 -8.38
CA GLU A 60 -3.00 -43.71 -7.74
C GLU A 60 -4.23 -44.57 -8.06
N ILE A 61 -5.44 -44.01 -7.94
CA ILE A 61 -6.70 -44.72 -8.24
C ILE A 61 -6.73 -45.17 -9.71
N LYS A 62 -6.36 -44.28 -10.64
CA LYS A 62 -6.31 -44.63 -12.06
C LYS A 62 -5.26 -45.69 -12.38
N ARG A 63 -4.12 -45.69 -11.68
CA ARG A 63 -3.10 -46.74 -11.82
C ARG A 63 -3.61 -48.10 -11.34
N GLY A 64 -4.46 -48.11 -10.31
CA GLY A 64 -5.15 -49.30 -9.81
C GLY A 64 -6.36 -49.74 -10.65
N GLY A 65 -6.69 -49.03 -11.74
CA GLY A 65 -7.87 -49.32 -12.58
C GLY A 65 -9.21 -48.91 -11.98
N GLY A 66 -9.21 -48.11 -10.90
CA GLY A 66 -10.42 -47.62 -10.24
C GLY A 66 -11.01 -46.36 -10.89
N ASP A 67 -12.25 -46.03 -10.51
CA ASP A 67 -12.92 -44.79 -10.92
C ASP A 67 -12.56 -43.63 -9.98
N ALA A 68 -12.11 -42.51 -10.56
CA ALA A 68 -11.73 -41.30 -9.85
C ALA A 68 -12.59 -40.08 -10.24
N ALA A 69 -13.72 -40.27 -10.92
CA ALA A 69 -14.55 -39.19 -11.46
C ALA A 69 -14.96 -38.15 -10.40
N SER A 70 -15.39 -38.60 -9.22
CA SER A 70 -15.80 -37.72 -8.11
C SER A 70 -14.66 -36.83 -7.61
N ILE A 71 -13.46 -37.40 -7.43
CA ILE A 71 -12.27 -36.64 -6.97
C ILE A 71 -11.82 -35.69 -8.07
N MET A 72 -11.84 -36.11 -9.34
CA MET A 72 -11.52 -35.24 -10.47
C MET A 72 -12.43 -34.01 -10.54
N GLU A 73 -13.72 -34.17 -10.28
CA GLU A 73 -14.67 -33.06 -10.26
C GLU A 73 -14.40 -32.11 -9.10
N LYS A 74 -14.13 -32.64 -7.89
CA LYS A 74 -13.68 -31.83 -6.75
C LYS A 74 -12.40 -31.03 -7.08
N MET A 75 -11.43 -31.64 -7.75
CA MET A 75 -10.18 -30.95 -8.13
C MET A 75 -10.39 -29.84 -9.17
N ARG A 76 -11.40 -29.99 -10.05
CA ARG A 76 -11.81 -28.92 -10.96
C ARG A 76 -12.43 -27.75 -10.21
N SER A 77 -13.40 -28.02 -9.33
CA SER A 77 -14.02 -27.00 -8.49
C SER A 77 -12.99 -26.22 -7.65
N LEU A 78 -12.02 -26.90 -7.05
CA LEU A 78 -10.92 -26.23 -6.34
C LEU A 78 -10.07 -25.38 -7.29
N GLY A 79 -9.85 -25.85 -8.52
CA GLY A 79 -9.15 -25.08 -9.56
C GLY A 79 -9.88 -23.81 -9.96
N ASP A 80 -11.21 -23.80 -9.92
CA ASP A 80 -12.04 -22.63 -10.22
C ASP A 80 -11.99 -21.62 -9.07
N GLU A 81 -12.14 -22.08 -7.82
CA GLU A 81 -12.02 -21.25 -6.61
C GLU A 81 -10.63 -20.62 -6.49
N ILE A 82 -9.57 -21.37 -6.80
CA ILE A 82 -8.20 -20.84 -6.83
C ILE A 82 -8.07 -19.71 -7.86
N ARG A 83 -8.66 -19.86 -9.05
CA ARG A 83 -8.58 -18.83 -10.11
C ARG A 83 -9.31 -17.55 -9.70
N GLU A 84 -10.48 -17.68 -9.07
CA GLU A 84 -11.23 -16.54 -8.54
C GLU A 84 -10.45 -15.82 -7.45
N ASN A 85 -9.89 -16.56 -6.50
CA ASN A 85 -9.07 -15.98 -5.43
C ASN A 85 -7.80 -15.31 -5.96
N ASP A 86 -7.08 -15.93 -6.90
CA ASP A 86 -5.89 -15.34 -7.51
C ASP A 86 -6.24 -14.00 -8.22
N ALA A 87 -7.40 -13.92 -8.89
CA ALA A 87 -7.87 -12.67 -9.49
C ALA A 87 -8.21 -11.61 -8.43
N LYS A 88 -8.86 -12.01 -7.32
CA LYS A 88 -9.20 -11.10 -6.23
C LYS A 88 -7.95 -10.57 -5.51
N ILE A 89 -6.94 -11.41 -5.32
CA ILE A 89 -5.65 -10.99 -4.74
C ILE A 89 -5.00 -9.91 -5.61
N LEU A 90 -4.99 -10.06 -6.94
CA LEU A 90 -4.43 -9.08 -7.87
C LEU A 90 -5.19 -7.73 -7.85
N GLU A 91 -6.51 -7.78 -7.75
CA GLU A 91 -7.36 -6.60 -7.59
C GLU A 91 -7.02 -5.84 -6.30
N LEU A 92 -6.97 -6.57 -5.17
CA LEU A 92 -6.64 -6.00 -3.86
C LEU A 92 -5.22 -5.43 -3.83
N ASP A 93 -4.24 -6.13 -4.42
CA ASP A 93 -2.87 -5.63 -4.56
C ASP A 93 -2.81 -4.31 -5.31
N SER A 94 -3.50 -4.23 -6.46
CA SER A 94 -3.52 -3.02 -7.29
C SER A 94 -4.18 -1.84 -6.55
N ARG A 95 -5.26 -2.11 -5.81
CA ARG A 95 -5.94 -1.10 -5.00
C ARG A 95 -5.05 -0.61 -3.85
N ILE A 96 -4.44 -1.53 -3.10
CA ILE A 96 -3.51 -1.19 -2.01
C ILE A 96 -2.35 -0.37 -2.54
N GLN A 97 -1.72 -0.78 -3.65
CA GLN A 97 -0.61 -0.03 -4.24
C GLN A 97 -1.03 1.37 -4.66
N SER A 98 -2.19 1.52 -5.30
CA SER A 98 -2.69 2.84 -5.72
C SER A 98 -2.88 3.77 -4.52
N MET A 99 -3.52 3.27 -3.45
CA MET A 99 -3.72 4.05 -2.23
C MET A 99 -2.40 4.42 -1.56
N LEU A 100 -1.45 3.48 -1.49
CA LEU A 100 -0.14 3.70 -0.90
C LEU A 100 0.71 4.75 -1.66
N LEU A 101 0.46 4.96 -2.96
CA LEU A 101 1.14 5.99 -3.77
C LEU A 101 0.67 7.40 -3.42
N GLU A 102 -0.57 7.54 -2.95
CA GLU A 102 -1.15 8.82 -2.53
C GLU A 102 -0.71 9.23 -1.12
N ILE A 103 -0.15 8.30 -0.34
CA ILE A 103 0.32 8.58 1.02
C ILE A 103 1.66 9.33 0.98
N PRO A 104 1.75 10.53 1.58
CA PRO A 104 2.99 11.26 1.65
C PRO A 104 4.00 10.56 2.57
N ASN A 105 5.25 11.02 2.53
CA ASN A 105 6.25 10.52 3.44
C ASN A 105 5.98 10.96 4.89
N LEU A 106 6.51 10.20 5.84
CA LEU A 106 6.43 10.52 7.27
C LEU A 106 7.35 11.68 7.61
N PRO A 107 6.85 12.74 8.28
CA PRO A 107 7.70 13.77 8.85
C PRO A 107 8.70 13.16 9.82
N HIS A 108 9.97 13.52 9.70
CA HIS A 108 10.98 13.11 10.67
C HIS A 108 10.66 13.70 12.06
N SER A 109 11.09 13.03 13.13
CA SER A 109 10.78 13.42 14.52
C SER A 109 11.28 14.82 14.89
N SER A 110 12.33 15.29 14.22
CA SER A 110 12.90 16.64 14.40
C SER A 110 12.15 17.75 13.66
N VAL A 111 11.18 17.42 12.80
CA VAL A 111 10.44 18.42 12.01
C VAL A 111 9.39 19.09 12.92
N PRO A 112 9.35 20.43 12.98
CA PRO A 112 8.33 21.15 13.74
C PRO A 112 6.93 20.80 13.23
N VAL A 113 5.95 20.74 14.13
CA VAL A 113 4.54 20.58 13.75
C VAL A 113 3.96 21.96 13.46
N GLY A 114 3.27 22.09 12.33
CA GLY A 114 2.71 23.36 11.87
C GLY A 114 1.47 23.15 11.01
N GLU A 115 0.56 24.12 11.02
CA GLU A 115 -0.62 24.08 10.14
C GLU A 115 -0.24 24.42 8.69
N ASP A 116 0.60 25.44 8.55
CA ASP A 116 0.99 26.07 7.29
C ASP A 116 2.40 26.67 7.38
N GLU A 117 2.77 27.51 6.41
CA GLU A 117 4.07 28.19 6.37
C GLU A 117 4.34 29.13 7.54
N SER A 118 3.33 29.58 8.27
CA SER A 118 3.51 30.48 9.43
C SER A 118 4.20 29.80 10.61
N ALA A 119 4.15 28.47 10.66
CA ALA A 119 4.82 27.65 11.66
C ALA A 119 6.28 27.32 11.30
N ASN A 120 6.79 27.79 10.17
CA ASN A 120 8.18 27.59 9.78
C ASN A 120 9.12 28.32 10.75
N VAL A 121 10.18 27.61 11.18
CA VAL A 121 11.19 28.15 12.09
C VAL A 121 12.41 28.55 11.29
N GLU A 122 12.78 29.84 11.35
CA GLU A 122 14.06 30.31 10.80
C GLU A 122 15.22 29.75 11.64
N ILE A 123 16.09 28.97 11.00
CA ILE A 123 17.23 28.34 11.68
C ILE A 123 18.48 29.22 11.62
N HIS A 124 18.71 29.90 10.50
CA HIS A 124 19.82 30.82 10.34
C HIS A 124 19.52 31.90 9.30
N SER A 125 20.12 33.08 9.50
CA SER A 125 20.22 34.16 8.52
C SER A 125 21.69 34.45 8.23
N PHE A 126 22.05 34.77 6.99
CA PHE A 126 23.41 35.15 6.62
C PHE A 126 23.44 36.41 5.76
N GLY A 127 24.29 37.37 6.12
CA GLY A 127 24.34 38.69 5.48
C GLY A 127 23.22 39.63 5.92
N LEU A 128 23.14 40.79 5.26
CA LEU A 128 22.10 41.78 5.48
C LEU A 128 21.39 42.06 4.15
N PRO A 129 20.04 42.16 4.12
CA PRO A 129 19.33 42.64 2.95
C PRO A 129 19.85 44.02 2.51
N PRO A 130 20.04 44.27 1.20
CA PRO A 130 20.54 45.54 0.71
C PRO A 130 19.53 46.67 0.95
N VAL A 131 20.05 47.86 1.24
CA VAL A 131 19.25 49.10 1.31
C VAL A 131 19.33 49.78 -0.06
N PHE A 132 18.20 49.96 -0.72
CA PHE A 132 18.13 50.64 -2.00
C PHE A 132 17.81 52.13 -1.81
N GLU A 133 18.56 53.00 -2.49
CA GLU A 133 18.27 54.45 -2.56
C GLU A 133 17.23 54.80 -3.65
N PHE A 134 16.69 53.77 -4.31
CA PHE A 134 15.67 53.86 -5.35
C PHE A 134 14.59 52.80 -5.10
N GLU A 135 13.45 52.92 -5.77
CA GLU A 135 12.39 51.90 -5.70
C GLU A 135 12.82 50.63 -6.46
N PRO A 136 13.08 49.51 -5.77
CA PRO A 136 13.57 48.30 -6.43
C PRO A 136 12.48 47.73 -7.34
N ARG A 137 12.81 47.56 -8.62
CA ARG A 137 11.94 46.90 -9.59
C ARG A 137 12.03 45.38 -9.44
N PRO A 138 10.93 44.65 -9.64
CA PRO A 138 10.95 43.21 -9.65
C PRO A 138 11.72 42.66 -10.85
N HIS A 139 12.22 41.43 -10.73
CA HIS A 139 13.11 40.83 -11.72
C HIS A 139 12.51 40.73 -13.13
N TRP A 140 11.18 40.57 -13.26
CA TRP A 140 10.51 40.45 -14.56
C TRP A 140 10.49 41.75 -15.36
N GLU A 141 10.38 42.91 -14.70
CA GLU A 141 10.42 44.21 -15.39
C GLU A 141 11.83 44.58 -15.87
N ILE A 142 12.85 44.17 -15.12
CA ILE A 142 14.26 44.39 -15.51
C ILE A 142 14.61 43.51 -16.72
N GLY A 143 14.07 42.29 -16.80
CA GLY A 143 14.36 41.34 -17.88
C GLY A 143 13.66 41.63 -19.21
N GLU A 144 12.69 42.55 -19.25
CA GLU A 144 12.02 43.00 -20.48
C GLU A 144 12.79 44.10 -21.23
N GLU A 145 13.77 44.73 -20.58
CA GLU A 145 14.66 45.76 -21.15
C GLU A 145 15.96 45.16 -21.73
#